data_AF-A0A7S2WDV6-F1
#
_entry.id   AF-A0A7S2WDV6-F1
#
_cell.length_a   1.000
_cell.length_b   1.000
_cell.length_c   1.000
_cell.angle_alpha   90.00
_cell.angle_beta   90.00
_cell.angle_gamma   90.00
#
_symmetry.space_group_name_H-M   'P 1'
#
loop_
_entity.id
_entity.type
_entity.pdbx_description
1 polymer ?
#
loop_
_entity_poly.entity_id
_entity_poly.type
_entity_poly.pdbx_seq_one_letter_code
_entity_poly.pdbx_strand_id
1 'polypeptide(L)'
;VCNHLRYCENALYARKRMVRFLLSLMSRGDVFVGSNKDSLQNDDIPLRKKSAAAAKNLIKEETSALLKAFLAKDTAVTASGLDKAKVTELEYLTKIVCDLLDGINKLDDSQLENLSGLTPTLSACIQVNNQSVRDSVNSLVNRMFEGPLSDRLTKIDDKTSSSKEVE
;
A
#
# COMPACT_ATOMS: atom_id res chain seq x y z
N VAL A 1 -20.56 27.84 -15.98
CA VAL A 1 -19.13 27.52 -16.24
C VAL A 1 -18.28 27.32 -14.96
N CYS A 2 -18.83 27.39 -13.73
CA CYS A 2 -18.05 27.33 -12.48
C CYS A 2 -18.13 26.02 -11.65
N ASN A 3 -18.66 24.91 -12.19
CA ASN A 3 -18.77 23.66 -11.42
C ASN A 3 -17.53 22.75 -11.52
N HIS A 4 -16.74 22.88 -12.59
CA HIS A 4 -15.64 21.96 -12.86
C HIS A 4 -14.44 22.15 -11.91
N LEU A 5 -14.09 23.41 -11.60
CA LEU A 5 -12.99 23.72 -10.68
C LEU A 5 -13.28 23.27 -9.25
N ARG A 6 -14.49 23.54 -8.75
CA ARG A 6 -14.94 23.10 -7.42
C ARG A 6 -15.00 21.58 -7.31
N TYR A 7 -15.39 20.89 -8.38
CA TYR A 7 -15.41 19.44 -8.41
C TYR A 7 -14.00 18.84 -8.33
N CYS A 8 -13.05 19.40 -9.08
CA CYS A 8 -11.65 18.96 -9.04
C CYS A 8 -11.01 19.20 -7.66
N GLU A 9 -11.24 20.36 -7.05
CA GLU A 9 -10.74 20.68 -5.70
C GLU A 9 -11.33 19.75 -4.64
N ASN A 10 -12.65 19.52 -4.68
CA ASN A 10 -13.34 18.58 -3.78
C ASN A 10 -12.82 17.15 -3.95
N ALA A 11 -12.56 16.72 -5.18
CA ALA A 11 -12.01 15.39 -5.46
C ALA A 11 -10.59 15.22 -4.90
N LEU A 12 -9.73 16.24 -5.02
CA LEU A 12 -8.38 16.22 -4.44
C LEU A 12 -8.42 16.19 -2.91
N TYR A 13 -9.29 16.99 -2.30
CA TYR A 13 -9.47 16.99 -0.85
C TYR A 13 -9.98 15.64 -0.34
N ALA A 14 -10.93 15.03 -1.05
CA ALA A 14 -11.43 13.69 -0.74
C ALA A 14 -10.31 12.64 -0.82
N ARG A 15 -9.50 12.65 -1.88
CA ARG A 15 -8.34 11.74 -2.02
C ARG A 15 -7.33 11.92 -0.88
N LYS A 16 -7.02 13.16 -0.51
CA LYS A 16 -6.12 13.45 0.62
C LYS A 16 -6.68 12.92 1.94
N ARG A 17 -7.99 13.10 2.19
CA ARG A 17 -8.64 12.53 3.39
C ARG A 17 -8.66 11.01 3.37
N MET A 18 -8.89 10.40 2.21
CA MET A 18 -8.85 8.96 2.04
C MET A 18 -7.45 8.40 2.38
N VAL A 19 -6.37 8.99 1.87
CA VAL A 19 -5.00 8.56 2.22
C VAL A 19 -4.74 8.66 3.72
N ARG A 20 -5.13 9.76 4.37
CA ARG A 20 -5.01 9.89 5.83
C ARG A 20 -5.80 8.82 6.57
N PHE A 21 -7.02 8.53 6.12
CA PHE A 21 -7.85 7.48 6.69
C PHE A 21 -7.20 6.10 6.54
N LEU A 22 -6.69 5.78 5.34
CA LEU A 22 -5.99 4.52 5.06
C LEU A 22 -4.76 4.36 5.95
N LEU A 23 -3.90 5.38 6.06
CA LEU A 23 -2.73 5.36 6.93
C LEU A 23 -3.12 5.20 8.41
N SER A 24 -4.21 5.86 8.83
CA SER A 24 -4.72 5.73 10.18
C SER A 24 -5.27 4.34 10.46
N LEU A 25 -5.85 3.65 9.46
CA LEU A 25 -6.24 2.25 9.57
C LEU A 25 -5.04 1.32 9.59
N MET A 26 -4.05 1.57 8.72
CA MET A 26 -2.82 0.77 8.64
C MET A 26 -2.01 0.82 9.94
N SER A 27 -1.99 1.97 10.60
CA SER A 27 -1.27 2.17 11.87
C SER A 27 -1.93 1.42 13.04
N ARG A 28 -3.19 1.00 12.89
CA ARG A 28 -3.90 0.26 13.94
C ARG A 28 -3.55 -1.22 13.87
N GLY A 29 -2.88 -1.73 14.91
CA GLY A 29 -2.56 -3.15 15.02
C GLY A 29 -3.78 -4.07 15.01
N ASP A 30 -4.95 -3.61 15.46
CA ASP A 30 -6.18 -4.42 15.52
C ASP A 30 -6.75 -4.82 14.15
N VAL A 31 -6.41 -4.08 13.09
CA VAL A 31 -6.82 -4.38 11.71
C VAL A 31 -6.05 -5.58 11.14
N PHE A 32 -4.80 -5.75 11.54
CA PHE A 32 -3.92 -6.79 10.99
C PHE A 32 -3.76 -8.02 11.88
N VAL A 33 -3.98 -7.89 13.19
CA VAL A 33 -3.87 -9.00 14.17
C VAL A 33 -4.91 -10.10 13.95
N GLY A 34 -6.07 -9.79 13.36
CA GLY A 34 -7.14 -10.78 13.15
C GLY A 34 -6.88 -11.85 12.08
N SER A 35 -5.74 -11.82 11.38
CA SER A 35 -5.41 -12.77 10.31
C SER A 35 -4.52 -13.95 10.75
N ASN A 36 -3.82 -13.85 11.88
CA ASN A 36 -2.93 -14.91 12.35
C ASN A 36 -3.66 -15.76 13.40
N LYS A 37 -3.67 -17.07 13.14
CA LYS A 37 -4.13 -18.12 14.04
C LYS A 37 -3.44 -17.98 15.42
N ASP A 38 -4.16 -18.41 16.46
CA ASP A 38 -3.64 -18.80 17.78
C ASP A 38 -3.65 -17.82 18.96
N SER A 39 -4.62 -16.89 19.08
CA SER A 39 -4.89 -16.32 20.41
C SER A 39 -6.36 -15.96 20.63
N LEU A 40 -6.88 -16.49 21.74
CA LEU A 40 -8.17 -16.26 22.40
C LEU A 40 -9.31 -17.17 21.96
N GLN A 41 -9.35 -18.33 22.61
CA GLN A 41 -10.57 -18.90 23.18
C GLN A 41 -11.34 -17.79 23.90
N ASN A 42 -12.37 -17.25 23.26
CA ASN A 42 -13.55 -16.67 23.89
C ASN A 42 -14.56 -16.45 22.76
N ASP A 43 -15.69 -17.14 22.87
CA ASP A 43 -16.75 -17.34 21.87
C ASP A 43 -17.59 -16.10 21.54
N ASP A 44 -17.02 -14.90 21.63
CA ASP A 44 -17.67 -13.67 21.24
C ASP A 44 -16.90 -12.96 20.12
N ILE A 45 -17.67 -12.48 19.14
CA ILE A 45 -17.31 -11.54 18.08
C ILE A 45 -16.81 -12.11 16.71
N PRO A 46 -17.58 -13.00 16.04
CA PRO A 46 -17.43 -13.25 14.59
C PRO A 46 -17.58 -11.97 13.72
N LEU A 47 -18.22 -10.92 14.22
CA LEU A 47 -18.32 -9.62 13.54
C LEU A 47 -16.97 -8.89 13.38
N ARG A 48 -16.08 -8.99 14.37
CA ARG A 48 -14.83 -8.22 14.43
C ARG A 48 -13.76 -8.81 13.52
N LYS A 49 -13.72 -10.14 13.39
CA LYS A 49 -12.86 -10.82 12.40
C LYS A 49 -13.28 -10.50 10.96
N LYS A 50 -14.58 -10.48 10.66
CA LYS A 50 -15.11 -10.05 9.35
C LYS A 50 -14.77 -8.58 9.05
N SER A 51 -14.89 -7.70 10.05
CA SER A 51 -14.56 -6.28 9.92
C SER A 51 -13.06 -6.03 9.68
N ALA A 52 -12.18 -6.76 10.38
CA ALA A 52 -10.73 -6.64 10.18
C ALA A 52 -10.29 -7.12 8.79
N ALA A 53 -10.83 -8.24 8.31
CA ALA A 53 -10.57 -8.73 6.96
C ALA A 53 -11.08 -7.76 5.88
N ALA A 54 -12.29 -7.19 6.06
CA ALA A 54 -12.83 -6.18 5.16
C ALA A 54 -11.98 -4.89 5.15
N ALA A 55 -11.51 -4.43 6.31
CA ALA A 55 -10.63 -3.28 6.42
C ALA A 55 -9.27 -3.53 5.74
N LYS A 56 -8.68 -4.73 5.92
CA LYS A 56 -7.45 -5.13 5.24
C LYS A 56 -7.61 -5.17 3.72
N ASN A 57 -8.73 -5.70 3.22
CA ASN A 57 -9.02 -5.69 1.78
C ASN A 57 -9.22 -4.27 1.25
N LEU A 58 -10.01 -3.45 1.95
CA LEU A 58 -10.21 -2.04 1.60
C LEU A 58 -8.87 -1.29 1.52
N ILE A 59 -7.97 -1.50 2.49
CA ILE A 59 -6.64 -0.92 2.49
C ILE A 59 -5.87 -1.30 1.21
N LYS A 60 -5.86 -2.58 0.86
CA LYS A 60 -5.15 -3.07 -0.33
C LYS A 60 -5.76 -2.55 -1.62
N GLU A 61 -7.07 -2.63 -1.75
CA GLU A 61 -7.80 -2.24 -2.94
C GLU A 61 -7.67 -0.74 -3.21
N GLU A 62 -7.91 0.10 -2.21
CA GLU A 62 -7.83 1.56 -2.36
C GLU A 62 -6.38 2.04 -2.58
N THR A 63 -5.40 1.43 -1.88
CA THR A 63 -3.99 1.75 -2.11
C THR A 63 -3.56 1.36 -3.52
N SER A 64 -3.94 0.15 -3.99
CA SER A 64 -3.68 -0.30 -5.35
C SER A 64 -4.38 0.58 -6.38
N ALA A 65 -5.64 0.95 -6.16
CA ALA A 65 -6.41 1.79 -7.08
C ALA A 65 -5.78 3.17 -7.22
N LEU A 66 -5.33 3.77 -6.11
CA LEU A 66 -4.65 5.06 -6.12
C LEU A 66 -3.34 5.01 -6.90
N LEU A 67 -2.49 4.00 -6.66
CA LEU A 67 -1.22 3.83 -7.37
C LEU A 67 -1.45 3.57 -8.87
N LYS A 68 -2.42 2.74 -9.24
CA LYS A 68 -2.79 2.51 -10.65
C LYS A 68 -3.30 3.77 -11.33
N ALA A 69 -4.14 4.57 -10.65
CA ALA A 69 -4.62 5.84 -11.18
C ALA A 69 -3.48 6.84 -11.39
N PHE A 70 -2.49 6.85 -10.48
CA PHE A 70 -1.28 7.64 -10.62
C PHE A 70 -0.45 7.20 -11.84
N LEU A 71 -0.15 5.91 -11.97
CA LEU A 71 0.58 5.35 -13.12
C LEU A 71 -0.10 5.68 -14.45
N ALA A 72 -1.42 5.52 -14.54
CA ALA A 72 -2.16 5.83 -15.75
C ALA A 72 -2.04 7.32 -16.15
N LYS A 73 -2.04 8.23 -15.17
CA LYS A 73 -1.89 9.66 -15.41
C LYS A 73 -0.45 10.06 -15.78
N ASP A 74 0.54 9.43 -15.14
CA ASP A 74 1.96 9.65 -15.47
C ASP A 74 2.25 9.25 -16.92
N THR A 75 1.79 8.06 -17.33
CA THR A 75 1.91 7.58 -18.72
C THR A 75 1.16 8.50 -19.69
N ALA A 76 -0.04 8.96 -19.33
CA ALA A 76 -0.83 9.83 -20.19
C ALA A 76 -0.16 11.21 -20.40
N VAL A 77 0.41 11.82 -19.37
CA VAL A 77 1.14 13.10 -19.48
C VAL A 77 2.42 12.91 -20.31
N THR A 78 3.12 11.80 -20.12
CA THR A 78 4.33 11.46 -20.88
C THR A 78 4.04 11.23 -22.37
N ALA A 79 2.90 10.59 -22.70
CA ALA A 79 2.54 10.25 -24.08
C ALA A 79 1.81 11.36 -24.86
N SER A 80 0.96 12.15 -24.20
CA SER A 80 0.07 13.12 -24.88
C SER A 80 0.54 14.57 -24.84
N GLY A 81 1.70 14.84 -24.25
CA GLY A 81 2.28 16.18 -24.16
C GLY A 81 1.72 17.05 -23.02
N LEU A 82 2.42 18.15 -22.74
CA LEU A 82 2.25 19.05 -21.59
C LEU A 82 0.96 19.89 -21.63
N ASP A 83 -0.20 19.26 -21.48
CA ASP A 83 -1.40 19.99 -21.05
C ASP A 83 -1.21 20.44 -19.59
N LYS A 84 -1.07 21.76 -19.38
CA LYS A 84 -0.81 22.37 -18.06
C LYS A 84 -1.81 21.91 -16.98
N ALA A 85 -3.07 21.66 -17.35
CA ALA A 85 -4.08 21.18 -16.41
C ALA A 85 -3.77 19.74 -15.95
N LYS A 86 -3.38 18.86 -16.87
CA LYS A 86 -3.00 17.47 -16.57
C LYS A 86 -1.70 17.39 -15.78
N VAL A 87 -0.73 18.23 -16.11
CA VAL A 87 0.55 18.33 -15.37
C VAL A 87 0.29 18.76 -13.92
N THR A 88 -0.51 19.80 -13.71
CA THR A 88 -0.87 20.26 -12.37
C THR A 88 -1.58 19.16 -11.58
N GLU A 89 -2.53 18.44 -12.19
CA GLU A 89 -3.21 17.33 -11.52
C GLU A 89 -2.23 16.19 -11.16
N LEU A 90 -1.29 15.87 -12.05
CA LEU A 90 -0.25 14.87 -11.80
C LEU A 90 0.66 15.29 -10.64
N GLU A 91 1.06 16.56 -10.55
CA GLU A 91 1.85 17.07 -9.41
C GLU A 91 1.12 16.92 -8.08
N TYR A 92 -0.18 17.24 -8.04
CA TYR A 92 -0.99 17.03 -6.83
C TYR A 92 -1.11 15.55 -6.47
N LEU A 93 -1.36 14.69 -7.46
CA LEU A 93 -1.47 13.26 -7.23
C LEU A 93 -0.13 12.66 -6.77
N THR A 94 0.99 13.14 -7.32
CA THR A 94 2.35 12.78 -6.90
C THR A 94 2.54 13.08 -5.41
N LYS A 95 2.17 14.29 -4.95
CA LYS A 95 2.27 14.64 -3.51
C LYS A 95 1.45 13.70 -2.63
N ILE A 96 0.23 13.36 -3.05
CA ILE A 96 -0.64 12.42 -2.32
C ILE A 96 -0.03 11.02 -2.27
N VAL A 97 0.59 10.56 -3.37
CA VAL A 97 1.29 9.27 -3.44
C VAL A 97 2.54 9.28 -2.57
N CYS A 98 3.33 10.35 -2.58
CA CYS A 98 4.48 10.50 -1.67
C CYS A 98 4.03 10.45 -0.21
N ASP A 99 2.99 11.22 0.18
CA ASP A 99 2.44 11.20 1.54
C ASP A 99 2.00 9.77 1.96
N LEU A 100 1.40 9.02 1.03
CA LEU A 100 1.01 7.63 1.24
C LEU A 100 2.24 6.72 1.44
N LEU A 101 3.21 6.79 0.53
CA LEU A 101 4.41 5.95 0.56
C LEU A 101 5.26 6.23 1.80
N ASP A 102 5.41 7.50 2.17
CA ASP A 102 6.09 7.92 3.40
C ASP A 102 5.36 7.41 4.65
N GLY A 103 4.02 7.43 4.63
CA GLY A 103 3.22 6.86 5.70
C GLY A 103 3.38 5.35 5.82
N ILE A 104 3.39 4.63 4.70
CA ILE A 104 3.63 3.18 4.67
C ILE A 104 5.06 2.87 5.13
N ASN A 105 6.05 3.65 4.73
CA ASN A 105 7.44 3.55 5.19
C ASN A 105 7.62 3.86 6.68
N LYS A 106 6.60 4.35 7.39
CA LYS A 106 6.64 4.52 8.85
C LYS A 106 5.97 3.38 9.61
N LEU A 107 5.36 2.44 8.91
CA LEU A 107 4.74 1.26 9.52
C LEU A 107 5.80 0.28 10.01
N ASP A 108 5.41 -0.50 11.02
CA ASP A 108 6.21 -1.59 11.55
C ASP A 108 6.27 -2.76 10.55
N ASP A 109 7.33 -3.56 10.61
CA ASP A 109 7.55 -4.65 9.65
C ASP A 109 6.41 -5.69 9.62
N SER A 110 5.78 -5.93 10.77
CA SER A 110 4.58 -6.79 10.88
C SER A 110 3.36 -6.26 10.11
N GLN A 111 3.22 -4.94 10.00
CA GLN A 111 2.15 -4.28 9.25
C GLN A 111 2.50 -4.26 7.76
N LEU A 112 3.77 -4.06 7.42
CA LEU A 112 4.31 -4.12 6.06
C LEU A 112 4.13 -5.51 5.41
N GLU A 113 4.33 -6.59 6.17
CA GLU A 113 4.07 -7.96 5.67
C GLU A 113 2.63 -8.13 5.16
N ASN A 114 1.67 -7.53 5.86
CA ASN A 114 0.27 -7.59 5.46
C ASN A 114 -0.02 -6.85 4.14
N LEU A 115 0.89 -5.97 3.71
CA LEU A 115 0.83 -5.17 2.49
C LEU A 115 1.65 -5.77 1.33
N SER A 116 2.29 -6.94 1.50
CA SER A 116 3.02 -7.68 0.45
C SER A 116 2.25 -7.87 -0.87
N GLY A 117 0.92 -7.91 -0.83
CA GLY A 117 0.08 -7.96 -2.03
C GLY A 117 0.18 -6.71 -2.94
N LEU A 118 0.73 -5.60 -2.44
CA LEU A 118 0.94 -4.38 -3.21
C LEU A 118 2.21 -4.40 -4.05
N THR A 119 3.12 -5.35 -3.80
CA THR A 119 4.42 -5.45 -4.46
C THR A 119 4.35 -5.32 -5.99
N PRO A 120 3.47 -6.01 -6.74
CA PRO A 120 3.42 -5.86 -8.19
C PRO A 120 3.10 -4.43 -8.63
N THR A 121 2.28 -3.71 -7.86
CA THR A 121 1.91 -2.31 -8.15
C THR A 121 3.04 -1.36 -7.75
N LEU A 122 3.70 -1.62 -6.62
CA LEU A 122 4.88 -0.86 -6.19
C LEU A 122 6.03 -0.99 -7.19
N SER A 123 6.30 -2.18 -7.71
CA SER A 123 7.34 -2.37 -8.73
C SER A 123 7.07 -1.57 -10.00
N ALA A 124 5.80 -1.44 -10.41
CA ALA A 124 5.44 -0.57 -11.54
C ALA A 124 5.72 0.92 -11.25
N CYS A 125 5.64 1.35 -9.99
CA CYS A 125 5.97 2.71 -9.57
C CYS A 125 7.47 3.04 -9.63
N ILE A 126 8.36 2.05 -9.74
CA ILE A 126 9.82 2.27 -9.92
C ILE A 126 10.12 2.88 -11.29
N GLN A 127 9.28 2.62 -12.29
CA GLN A 127 9.47 3.11 -13.66
C GLN A 127 8.96 4.53 -13.90
N VAL A 128 8.39 5.16 -12.87
CA VAL A 128 7.75 6.48 -12.96
C VAL A 128 8.80 7.57 -13.10
N ASN A 129 8.48 8.65 -13.83
CA ASN A 129 9.42 9.74 -14.09
C ASN A 129 9.80 10.54 -12.82
N ASN A 130 8.99 10.46 -11.76
CA ASN A 130 9.23 11.17 -10.51
C ASN A 130 10.27 10.48 -9.59
N GLN A 131 11.42 11.14 -9.37
CA GLN A 131 12.49 10.61 -8.51
C GLN A 131 12.05 10.35 -7.06
N SER A 132 11.30 11.27 -6.44
CA SER A 132 10.88 11.10 -5.04
C SER A 132 9.97 9.89 -4.85
N VAL A 133 9.10 9.60 -5.82
CA VAL A 133 8.29 8.38 -5.81
C VAL A 133 9.19 7.14 -5.95
N ARG A 134 10.16 7.16 -6.88
CA ARG A 134 11.11 6.04 -7.03
C ARG A 134 11.88 5.75 -5.75
N ASP A 135 12.41 6.77 -5.09
CA ASP A 135 13.20 6.61 -3.86
C ASP A 135 12.33 6.03 -2.74
N SER A 136 11.11 6.54 -2.57
CA SER A 136 10.17 6.08 -1.55
C SER A 136 9.75 4.63 -1.77
N VAL A 137 9.51 4.25 -3.03
CA VAL A 137 9.17 2.87 -3.43
C VAL A 137 10.36 1.94 -3.25
N ASN A 138 11.57 2.33 -3.66
CA ASN A 138 12.77 1.51 -3.49
C ASN A 138 13.05 1.25 -2.00
N SER A 139 12.93 2.28 -1.15
CA SER A 139 13.04 2.13 0.30
C SER A 139 12.00 1.13 0.84
N LEU A 140 10.76 1.23 0.36
CA LEU A 140 9.67 0.36 0.79
C LEU A 140 9.87 -1.09 0.35
N VAL A 141 10.19 -1.30 -0.93
CA VAL A 141 10.47 -2.60 -1.52
C VAL A 141 11.65 -3.26 -0.80
N ASN A 142 12.75 -2.54 -0.59
CA ASN A 142 13.90 -3.07 0.14
C ASN A 142 13.51 -3.49 1.56
N ARG A 143 12.75 -2.68 2.31
CA ARG A 143 12.26 -3.09 3.63
C ARG A 143 11.34 -4.32 3.60
N MET A 144 10.55 -4.48 2.54
CA MET A 144 9.67 -5.63 2.36
C MET A 144 10.42 -6.92 1.96
N PHE A 145 11.59 -6.82 1.33
CA PHE A 145 12.36 -7.97 0.83
C PHE A 145 13.65 -8.28 1.60
N GLU A 146 14.28 -7.27 2.18
CA GLU A 146 15.52 -7.36 2.98
C GLU A 146 15.23 -7.31 4.50
N GLY A 147 13.99 -6.98 4.90
CA GLY A 147 13.54 -7.04 6.29
C GLY A 147 13.21 -8.46 6.77
N PRO A 148 12.50 -8.62 7.92
CA PRO A 148 12.18 -9.91 8.55
C PRO A 148 11.46 -10.96 7.67
N LEU A 149 11.02 -10.55 6.48
CA LEU A 149 10.42 -11.38 5.44
C LEU A 149 11.46 -12.22 4.68
N SER A 150 12.67 -11.70 4.44
CA SER A 150 13.78 -12.44 3.81
C SER A 150 14.18 -13.64 4.66
N ASP A 151 14.35 -13.40 5.97
CA ASP A 151 14.72 -14.42 6.97
C ASP A 151 13.65 -15.50 7.17
N ARG A 152 12.41 -15.25 6.73
CA ARG A 152 11.29 -16.19 6.84
C ARG A 152 11.05 -16.99 5.57
N LEU A 153 11.31 -16.42 4.39
CA LEU A 153 11.35 -17.18 3.14
C LEU A 153 12.45 -18.25 3.21
N THR A 154 13.63 -17.92 3.73
CA THR A 154 14.72 -18.88 3.94
C THR A 154 14.40 -19.92 5.03
N LYS A 155 13.69 -19.56 6.11
CA LYS A 155 13.28 -20.51 7.17
C LYS A 155 12.20 -21.50 6.75
N ILE A 156 11.42 -21.23 5.70
CA ILE A 156 10.45 -22.21 5.16
C ILE A 156 11.19 -23.35 4.45
N ASP A 157 12.30 -23.05 3.78
CA ASP A 157 13.11 -24.07 3.10
C ASP A 157 13.87 -24.97 4.09
N ASP A 158 14.34 -24.44 5.23
CA ASP A 158 15.04 -25.26 6.24
C ASP A 158 14.12 -26.26 6.98
N LYS A 159 12.83 -25.96 7.14
CA LYS A 159 11.89 -26.87 7.83
C LYS A 159 11.51 -28.09 7.01
N THR A 160 11.74 -28.09 5.70
CA THR A 160 11.38 -29.20 4.80
C THR A 160 12.51 -30.24 4.68
N SER A 161 13.72 -29.92 5.18
CA SER A 161 14.89 -30.81 5.10
C SER A 161 15.12 -31.67 6.35
N SER A 162 14.40 -31.44 7.46
CA SER A 162 14.63 -32.13 8.74
C SER A 162 13.60 -33.25 9.07
N SER A 163 13.00 -33.91 8.07
CA SER A 163 12.10 -35.06 8.30
C SER A 163 12.45 -36.32 7.51
N LYS A 164 13.71 -36.47 7.09
CA LYS A 164 14.23 -37.73 6.55
C LYS A 164 15.50 -38.13 7.29
N GLU A 165 15.34 -38.63 8.51
CA GLU A 165 16.33 -39.48 9.18
C GLU A 165 15.71 -40.00 10.49
N VAL A 166 14.84 -41.00 10.39
CA VAL A 166 14.70 -42.03 11.42
C VAL A 166 14.47 -43.34 10.68
N GLU A 167 15.48 -44.20 10.81
CA GLU A 167 15.58 -45.58 10.36
C GLU A 167 14.57 -46.49 11.05
#